data_AF-A0A2C9WQH3-F1
#
_entry.id   AF-A0A2C9WQH3-F1
#
_cell.length_a   1.000
_cell.length_b   1.000
_cell.length_c   1.000
_cell.angle_alpha   90.00
_cell.angle_beta   90.00
_cell.angle_gamma   90.00
#
_symmetry.space_group_name_H-M   'P 1'
#
loop_
_entity.id
_entity.type
_entity.pdbx_description
1 polymer ?
#
loop_
_entity_poly.entity_id
_entity_poly.type
_entity_poly.pdbx_seq_one_letter_code
_entity_poly.pdbx_strand_id
1 'polypeptide(L)'
;MSVLESMHYSSFSLMKLLKTDIGHIQQSIALIASNAAAVLPAYWALRQKAFAEWVLFTSSGISSGLYHACDVGTWCALSFSVLQFMDFWLSFMAVVSTFVYLTTIGEAYKRTIQIVVAILTALMAITKATRSSNIIIVMSIGALGLLIGWLIEFSTHFRSFSFSSEFCLNVPARWQTIRGWFNNLLKTLWRRFRWGFVLAGFTALAMAAISWKLESSESYWIWHSLWHVTIYSSSFFFLCSKVDTVNSENQRSPDGNYALTRQDSFARGE
;
A
#
# COMPACT_ATOMS: atom_id res chain seq x y z
N MET A 1 47.97 18.76 -40.23
CA MET A 1 46.95 19.33 -39.34
C MET A 1 45.67 18.48 -39.24
N SER A 2 45.52 17.38 -40.00
CA SER A 2 44.27 16.59 -40.09
C SER A 2 44.17 15.40 -39.12
N VAL A 3 45.29 14.81 -38.70
CA VAL A 3 45.29 13.57 -37.89
C VAL A 3 45.06 13.84 -36.39
N LEU A 4 45.64 14.92 -35.86
CA LEU A 4 45.44 15.35 -34.46
C LEU A 4 43.99 15.81 -34.20
N GLU A 5 43.39 16.51 -35.16
CA GLU A 5 42.00 16.98 -35.08
C GLU A 5 41.00 15.81 -35.15
N SER A 6 41.28 14.81 -36.00
CA SER A 6 40.50 13.56 -36.07
C SER A 6 40.62 12.73 -34.79
N MET A 7 41.81 12.62 -34.17
CA MET A 7 41.98 11.92 -32.90
C MET A 7 41.28 12.64 -31.74
N HIS A 8 41.34 13.98 -31.70
CA HIS A 8 40.67 14.77 -30.68
C HIS A 8 39.14 14.67 -30.79
N TYR A 9 38.60 14.69 -32.01
CA TYR A 9 37.16 14.50 -32.27
C TYR A 9 36.69 13.09 -31.89
N SER A 10 37.49 12.06 -32.21
CA SER A 10 37.17 10.67 -31.86
C SER A 10 37.23 10.42 -30.35
N SER A 11 38.23 10.98 -29.65
CA SER A 11 38.35 10.90 -28.19
C SER A 11 37.21 11.62 -27.48
N PHE A 12 36.83 12.82 -27.96
CA PHE A 12 35.70 13.57 -27.42
C PHE A 12 34.35 12.87 -27.66
N SER A 13 34.18 12.25 -28.83
CA SER A 13 32.98 11.46 -29.15
C SER A 13 32.89 10.19 -28.31
N LEU A 14 34.00 9.49 -28.10
CA LEU A 14 34.08 8.32 -27.22
C LEU A 14 33.81 8.69 -25.76
N MET A 15 34.35 9.80 -25.27
CA MET A 15 34.11 10.27 -23.91
C MET A 15 32.66 10.71 -23.70
N LYS A 16 32.01 11.30 -24.72
CA LYS A 16 30.57 11.53 -24.72
C LYS A 16 29.78 10.22 -24.70
N LEU A 17 30.13 9.25 -25.54
CA LEU A 17 29.46 7.95 -25.59
C LEU A 17 29.54 7.23 -24.24
N LEU A 18 30.74 7.15 -23.66
CA LEU A 18 30.97 6.57 -22.32
C LEU A 18 30.19 7.29 -21.23
N LYS A 19 30.13 8.62 -21.26
CA LYS A 19 29.36 9.41 -20.29
C LYS A 19 27.86 9.16 -20.42
N THR A 20 27.37 9.00 -21.66
CA THR A 20 25.98 8.65 -21.96
C THR A 20 25.66 7.22 -21.51
N ASP A 21 26.54 6.26 -21.78
CA ASP A 21 26.37 4.85 -21.37
C ASP A 21 26.39 4.68 -19.84
N ILE A 22 27.36 5.32 -19.15
CA ILE A 22 27.42 5.31 -17.68
C ILE A 22 26.17 5.98 -17.09
N GLY A 23 25.70 7.06 -17.71
CA GLY A 23 24.46 7.73 -17.34
C GLY A 23 23.25 6.79 -17.44
N HIS A 24 23.10 6.10 -18.57
CA HIS A 24 22.01 5.15 -18.79
C HIS A 24 22.06 3.96 -17.82
N ILE A 25 23.25 3.46 -17.50
CA ILE A 25 23.41 2.38 -16.51
C ILE A 25 22.97 2.84 -15.12
N GLN A 26 23.37 4.05 -14.69
CA GLN A 26 22.95 4.60 -13.39
C GLN A 26 21.43 4.83 -13.32
N GLN A 27 20.82 5.34 -14.39
CA GLN A 27 19.37 5.51 -14.51
C GLN A 27 18.63 4.18 -14.33
N SER A 28 19.13 3.14 -15.01
CA SER A 28 18.59 1.79 -14.96
C SER A 28 18.68 1.18 -13.56
N ILE A 29 19.85 1.29 -12.93
CA ILE A 29 20.07 0.79 -11.57
C ILE A 29 19.13 1.49 -10.59
N ALA A 30 18.95 2.81 -10.70
CA ALA A 30 18.05 3.56 -9.82
C ALA A 30 16.60 3.06 -9.94
N LEU A 31 16.10 2.89 -11.17
CA LEU A 31 14.74 2.41 -11.43
C LEU A 31 14.50 1.00 -10.87
N ILE A 32 15.43 0.07 -11.13
CA ILE A 32 15.30 -1.32 -10.68
C ILE A 32 15.48 -1.40 -9.16
N ALA A 33 16.51 -0.78 -8.59
CA ALA A 33 16.83 -0.88 -7.17
C ALA A 33 15.77 -0.20 -6.29
N SER A 34 15.13 0.86 -6.77
CA SER A 34 14.07 1.56 -6.03
C SER A 34 12.89 0.64 -5.66
N ASN A 35 12.63 -0.40 -6.45
CA ASN A 35 11.60 -1.40 -6.19
C ASN A 35 11.89 -2.30 -4.98
N ALA A 36 13.15 -2.38 -4.52
CA ALA A 36 13.48 -3.08 -3.29
C ALA A 36 12.77 -2.47 -2.05
N ALA A 37 12.30 -1.22 -2.13
CA ALA A 37 11.47 -0.60 -1.10
C ALA A 37 10.17 -1.40 -0.83
N ALA A 38 9.67 -2.17 -1.80
CA ALA A 38 8.51 -3.06 -1.63
C ALA A 38 8.72 -4.16 -0.57
N VAL A 39 9.98 -4.49 -0.26
CA VAL A 39 10.32 -5.46 0.79
C VAL A 39 9.85 -4.97 2.16
N LEU A 40 9.86 -3.66 2.42
CA LEU A 40 9.44 -3.11 3.72
C LEU A 40 7.97 -3.40 4.06
N PRO A 41 6.97 -2.98 3.24
CA PRO A 41 5.58 -3.32 3.51
C PRO A 41 5.31 -4.81 3.38
N ALA A 42 5.98 -5.54 2.47
CA ALA A 42 5.83 -6.98 2.34
C ALA A 42 6.26 -7.74 3.61
N TYR A 43 7.44 -7.41 4.14
CA TYR A 43 7.96 -8.01 5.37
C TYR A 43 7.02 -7.74 6.54
N TRP A 44 6.56 -6.49 6.70
CA TRP A 44 5.63 -6.15 7.78
C TRP A 44 4.28 -6.86 7.63
N ALA A 45 3.71 -6.90 6.42
CA ALA A 45 2.47 -7.63 6.15
C ALA A 45 2.59 -9.11 6.53
N LEU A 46 3.72 -9.74 6.19
CA LEU A 46 3.99 -11.13 6.56
C LEU A 46 4.07 -11.31 8.08
N ARG A 47 4.73 -10.40 8.80
CA ARG A 47 4.81 -10.43 10.28
C ARG A 47 3.43 -10.35 10.93
N GLN A 48 2.51 -9.61 10.32
CA GLN A 48 1.12 -9.48 10.76
C GLN A 48 0.19 -10.59 10.24
N LYS A 49 0.73 -11.61 9.55
CA LYS A 49 -0.04 -12.69 8.90
C LYS A 49 -1.08 -12.17 7.89
N ALA A 50 -0.85 -11.00 7.33
CA ALA A 50 -1.65 -10.39 6.28
C ALA A 50 -1.18 -10.93 4.91
N PHE A 51 -1.51 -12.19 4.63
CA PHE A 51 -0.94 -12.92 3.48
C PHE A 51 -1.32 -12.32 2.13
N ALA A 52 -2.54 -11.79 1.99
CA ALA A 52 -2.99 -11.17 0.75
C ALA A 52 -2.12 -9.94 0.43
N GLU A 53 -1.94 -9.07 1.41
CA GLU A 53 -1.11 -7.87 1.31
C GLU A 53 0.37 -8.22 1.08
N TRP A 54 0.89 -9.24 1.77
CA TRP A 54 2.26 -9.72 1.56
C TRP A 54 2.50 -10.17 0.11
N VAL A 55 1.66 -11.07 -0.42
CA VAL A 55 1.76 -11.54 -1.81
C VAL A 55 1.67 -10.38 -2.77
N LEU A 56 0.77 -9.42 -2.50
CA LEU A 56 0.54 -8.27 -3.33
C LEU A 56 1.76 -7.35 -3.40
N PHE A 57 2.35 -6.95 -2.26
CA PHE A 57 3.54 -6.09 -2.25
C PHE A 57 4.75 -6.78 -2.86
N THR A 58 4.95 -8.08 -2.57
CA THR A 58 6.03 -8.86 -3.19
C THR A 58 5.86 -8.95 -4.70
N SER A 59 4.65 -9.25 -5.18
CA SER A 59 4.37 -9.32 -6.62
C SER A 59 4.54 -7.97 -7.30
N SER A 60 4.09 -6.88 -6.65
CA SER A 60 4.25 -5.50 -7.14
C SER A 60 5.73 -5.16 -7.33
N GLY A 61 6.56 -5.35 -6.30
CA GLY A 61 8.00 -5.03 -6.39
C GLY A 61 8.75 -5.89 -7.41
N ILE A 62 8.46 -7.19 -7.48
CA ILE A 62 9.12 -8.10 -8.43
C ILE A 62 8.72 -7.75 -9.87
N SER A 63 7.41 -7.64 -10.15
CA SER A 63 6.94 -7.35 -11.50
C SER A 63 7.40 -5.99 -12.01
N SER A 64 7.40 -4.98 -11.15
CA SER A 64 7.95 -3.65 -11.47
C SER A 64 9.45 -3.68 -11.71
N GLY A 65 10.23 -4.36 -10.85
CA GLY A 65 11.66 -4.53 -11.07
C GLY A 65 11.98 -5.24 -12.39
N LEU A 66 11.22 -6.29 -12.74
CA LEU A 66 11.35 -7.00 -14.01
C LEU A 66 10.93 -6.13 -15.21
N TYR A 67 9.90 -5.31 -15.06
CA TYR A 67 9.48 -4.34 -16.06
C TYR A 67 10.61 -3.36 -16.39
N HIS A 68 11.18 -2.70 -15.37
CA HIS A 68 12.27 -1.74 -15.55
C HIS A 68 13.58 -2.39 -16.03
N ALA A 69 13.83 -3.66 -15.67
CA ALA A 69 14.95 -4.42 -16.24
C ALA A 69 14.76 -4.73 -17.74
N CYS A 70 13.52 -5.02 -18.16
CA CYS A 70 13.15 -5.25 -19.54
C CYS A 70 13.17 -3.96 -20.39
N ASP A 71 12.72 -2.84 -19.83
CA ASP A 71 12.68 -1.53 -20.49
C ASP A 71 14.06 -1.06 -20.96
N VAL A 72 15.09 -1.31 -20.16
CA VAL A 72 16.48 -0.92 -20.44
C VAL A 72 17.24 -1.95 -21.31
N GLY A 73 16.54 -2.96 -21.83
CA GLY A 73 17.09 -3.91 -22.81
C GLY A 73 17.99 -5.01 -22.25
N THR A 74 18.00 -5.25 -20.93
CA THR A 74 18.86 -6.28 -20.33
C THR A 74 18.32 -7.69 -20.57
N TRP A 75 17.10 -7.97 -20.13
CA TRP A 75 16.42 -9.26 -20.27
C TRP A 75 14.94 -9.14 -19.89
N CYS A 76 14.06 -9.81 -20.62
CA CYS A 76 12.61 -9.78 -20.38
C CYS A 76 12.09 -11.17 -20.02
N ALA A 77 11.61 -11.35 -18.78
CA ALA A 77 10.99 -12.59 -18.33
C ALA A 77 9.65 -12.88 -19.02
N LEU A 78 8.93 -11.81 -19.38
CA LEU A 78 7.62 -11.82 -20.05
C LEU A 78 7.61 -10.71 -21.10
N SER A 79 6.59 -10.68 -21.97
CA SER A 79 6.43 -9.58 -22.93
C SER A 79 6.32 -8.24 -22.21
N PHE A 80 6.93 -7.20 -22.77
CA PHE A 80 6.94 -5.84 -22.22
C PHE A 80 5.54 -5.35 -21.81
N SER A 81 4.53 -5.55 -22.66
CA SER A 81 3.15 -5.13 -22.37
C SER A 81 2.53 -5.81 -21.14
N VAL A 82 2.89 -7.06 -20.87
CA VAL A 82 2.43 -7.80 -19.68
C VAL A 82 3.13 -7.26 -18.44
N LEU A 83 4.43 -7.02 -18.50
CA LEU A 83 5.20 -6.47 -17.39
C LEU A 83 4.73 -5.04 -17.05
N GLN A 84 4.49 -4.21 -18.06
CA GLN A 84 3.94 -2.87 -17.90
C GLN A 84 2.54 -2.91 -17.26
N PHE A 85 1.68 -3.81 -17.73
CA PHE A 85 0.36 -3.99 -17.12
C PHE A 85 0.47 -4.38 -15.64
N MET A 86 1.34 -5.33 -15.31
CA MET A 86 1.54 -5.79 -13.94
C MET A 86 2.09 -4.68 -13.04
N ASP A 87 3.05 -3.90 -13.51
CA ASP A 87 3.62 -2.75 -12.79
C ASP A 87 2.53 -1.76 -12.38
N PHE A 88 1.69 -1.32 -13.32
CA PHE A 88 0.62 -0.37 -13.02
C PHE A 88 -0.50 -0.99 -12.18
N TRP A 89 -0.98 -2.17 -12.55
CA TRP A 89 -2.13 -2.80 -11.89
C TRP A 89 -1.81 -3.16 -10.44
N LEU A 90 -0.67 -3.80 -10.18
CA LEU A 90 -0.27 -4.19 -8.83
C LEU A 90 0.05 -2.97 -7.96
N SER A 91 0.60 -1.90 -8.53
CA SER A 91 0.81 -0.65 -7.82
C SER A 91 -0.51 0.02 -7.39
N PHE A 92 -1.53 0.03 -8.26
CA PHE A 92 -2.86 0.52 -7.87
C PHE A 92 -3.48 -0.35 -6.77
N MET A 93 -3.33 -1.66 -6.91
CA MET A 93 -3.80 -2.62 -5.91
C MET A 93 -3.06 -2.46 -4.58
N ALA A 94 -1.77 -2.10 -4.59
CA ALA A 94 -0.98 -1.85 -3.38
C ALA A 94 -1.50 -0.66 -2.60
N VAL A 95 -1.74 0.46 -3.28
CA VAL A 95 -2.30 1.66 -2.65
C VAL A 95 -3.67 1.39 -2.05
N VAL A 96 -4.60 0.80 -2.81
CA VAL A 96 -5.96 0.56 -2.31
C VAL A 96 -5.97 -0.50 -1.21
N SER A 97 -5.17 -1.56 -1.34
CA SER A 97 -5.09 -2.61 -0.32
C SER A 97 -4.50 -2.11 0.99
N THR A 98 -3.52 -1.19 0.95
CA THR A 98 -3.04 -0.49 2.16
C THR A 98 -4.19 0.19 2.89
N PHE A 99 -5.04 0.94 2.17
CA PHE A 99 -6.18 1.62 2.80
C PHE A 99 -7.23 0.65 3.32
N VAL A 100 -7.57 -0.38 2.55
CA VAL A 100 -8.50 -1.44 2.99
C VAL A 100 -7.96 -2.15 4.24
N TYR A 101 -6.65 -2.39 4.34
CA TYR A 101 -6.01 -2.99 5.51
C TYR A 101 -6.18 -2.13 6.77
N LEU A 102 -6.17 -0.80 6.65
CA LEU A 102 -6.40 0.12 7.77
C LEU A 102 -7.85 0.17 8.22
N THR A 103 -8.79 -0.25 7.38
CA THR A 103 -10.21 -0.26 7.74
C THR A 103 -10.53 -1.33 8.78
N THR A 104 -11.65 -1.12 9.44
CA THR A 104 -12.14 -1.85 10.61
C THR A 104 -13.29 -2.78 10.25
N ILE A 105 -13.65 -2.79 8.96
CA ILE A 105 -14.72 -3.59 8.39
C ILE A 105 -14.37 -5.08 8.49
N GLY A 106 -15.40 -5.92 8.49
CA GLY A 106 -15.23 -7.37 8.52
C GLY A 106 -14.46 -7.90 7.32
N GLU A 107 -13.76 -9.01 7.52
CA GLU A 107 -12.87 -9.60 6.51
C GLU A 107 -13.58 -9.97 5.20
N ALA A 108 -14.85 -10.37 5.28
CA ALA A 108 -15.70 -10.63 4.11
C ALA A 108 -15.87 -9.38 3.23
N TYR A 109 -16.07 -8.21 3.85
CA TYR A 109 -16.20 -6.94 3.14
C TYR A 109 -14.86 -6.49 2.55
N LYS A 110 -13.75 -6.66 3.28
CA LYS A 110 -12.41 -6.33 2.75
C LYS A 110 -12.11 -7.12 1.48
N ARG A 111 -12.33 -8.44 1.51
CA ARG A 111 -12.14 -9.31 0.34
C ARG A 111 -13.03 -8.90 -0.82
N THR A 112 -14.29 -8.58 -0.55
CA THR A 112 -15.24 -8.11 -1.58
C THR A 112 -14.74 -6.82 -2.23
N ILE A 113 -14.34 -5.83 -1.42
CA ILE A 113 -13.81 -4.56 -1.91
C ILE A 113 -12.53 -4.79 -2.72
N GLN A 114 -11.61 -5.62 -2.24
CA GLN A 114 -10.37 -5.94 -2.95
C GLN A 114 -10.65 -6.56 -4.32
N ILE A 115 -11.60 -7.49 -4.44
CA ILE A 115 -11.96 -8.12 -5.73
C ILE A 115 -12.58 -7.09 -6.68
N VAL A 116 -13.54 -6.29 -6.20
CA VAL A 116 -14.19 -5.25 -7.02
C VAL A 116 -13.15 -4.25 -7.53
N VAL A 117 -12.29 -3.76 -6.63
CA VAL A 117 -11.21 -2.85 -7.00
C VAL A 117 -10.24 -3.51 -7.97
N ALA A 118 -9.86 -4.78 -7.76
CA ALA A 118 -8.94 -5.49 -8.65
C ALA A 118 -9.45 -5.56 -10.10
N ILE A 119 -10.74 -5.82 -10.29
CA ILE A 119 -11.36 -5.84 -11.62
C ILE A 119 -11.32 -4.43 -12.23
N LEU A 120 -11.74 -3.41 -11.47
CA LEU A 120 -11.77 -2.03 -11.96
C LEU A 120 -10.36 -1.51 -12.30
N THR A 121 -9.38 -1.73 -11.44
CA THR A 121 -7.99 -1.30 -11.66
C THR A 121 -7.33 -2.07 -12.79
N ALA A 122 -7.65 -3.35 -13.00
CA ALA A 122 -7.18 -4.11 -14.15
C ALA A 122 -7.73 -3.53 -15.47
N LEU A 123 -9.03 -3.22 -15.52
CA LEU A 123 -9.64 -2.58 -16.69
C LEU A 123 -9.02 -1.19 -16.95
N MET A 124 -8.72 -0.42 -15.90
CA MET A 124 -8.03 0.86 -16.03
C MET A 124 -6.61 0.70 -16.58
N ALA A 125 -5.87 -0.29 -16.09
CA ALA A 125 -4.50 -0.58 -16.53
C ALA A 125 -4.46 -1.01 -18.00
N ILE A 126 -5.46 -1.75 -18.49
CA ILE A 126 -5.52 -2.17 -19.91
C ILE A 126 -6.00 -1.04 -20.83
N THR A 127 -6.99 -0.25 -20.40
CA THR A 127 -7.66 0.69 -21.32
C THR A 127 -6.86 1.95 -21.62
N LYS A 128 -6.14 2.55 -20.65
CA LYS A 128 -5.17 3.67 -20.86
C LYS A 128 -4.17 3.78 -19.70
N ALA A 129 -3.21 2.86 -19.57
CA ALA A 129 -2.23 2.81 -18.48
C ALA A 129 -1.54 4.15 -18.15
N THR A 130 -1.29 5.01 -19.15
CA THR A 130 -0.40 6.18 -19.06
C THR A 130 -1.08 7.53 -18.87
N ARG A 131 -2.41 7.59 -18.76
CA ARG A 131 -3.08 8.88 -18.52
C ARG A 131 -3.02 9.22 -17.03
N SER A 132 -2.39 10.34 -16.68
CA SER A 132 -2.29 10.86 -15.31
C SER A 132 -3.65 10.96 -14.57
N SER A 133 -4.77 11.02 -15.30
CA SER A 133 -6.12 10.92 -14.74
C SER A 133 -6.41 9.62 -14.00
N ASN A 134 -5.79 8.51 -14.40
CA ASN A 134 -6.08 7.19 -13.83
C ASN A 134 -5.58 7.08 -12.39
N ILE A 135 -4.45 7.71 -12.05
CA ILE A 135 -3.94 7.75 -10.69
C ILE A 135 -4.82 8.63 -9.79
N ILE A 136 -5.32 9.75 -10.30
CA ILE A 136 -6.29 10.57 -9.55
C ILE A 136 -7.54 9.75 -9.22
N ILE A 137 -8.01 8.93 -10.18
CA ILE A 137 -9.14 8.02 -9.96
C ILE A 137 -8.79 6.96 -8.91
N VAL A 138 -7.63 6.31 -8.98
CA VAL A 138 -7.20 5.29 -8.00
C VAL A 138 -7.06 5.89 -6.59
N MET A 139 -6.44 7.06 -6.47
CA MET A 139 -6.33 7.80 -5.21
C MET A 139 -7.71 8.19 -4.68
N SER A 140 -8.62 8.61 -5.57
CA SER A 140 -10.01 8.91 -5.22
C SER A 140 -10.77 7.66 -4.78
N ILE A 141 -10.55 6.50 -5.40
CA ILE A 141 -11.13 5.21 -5.01
C ILE A 141 -10.60 4.78 -3.64
N GLY A 142 -9.29 4.91 -3.39
CA GLY A 142 -8.69 4.63 -2.08
C GLY A 142 -9.27 5.51 -0.97
N ALA A 143 -9.35 6.83 -1.23
CA ALA A 143 -9.97 7.79 -0.31
C ALA A 143 -11.47 7.49 -0.10
N LEU A 144 -12.20 7.15 -1.16
CA LEU A 144 -13.60 6.77 -1.09
C LEU A 144 -13.78 5.45 -0.31
N GLY A 145 -12.87 4.49 -0.45
CA GLY A 145 -12.86 3.25 0.33
C GLY A 145 -12.66 3.51 1.83
N LEU A 146 -11.77 4.44 2.19
CA LEU A 146 -11.64 4.90 3.58
C LEU A 146 -12.90 5.60 4.08
N LEU A 147 -13.48 6.49 3.26
CA LEU A 147 -14.73 7.19 3.59
C LEU A 147 -15.90 6.22 3.75
N ILE A 148 -16.03 5.23 2.87
CA ILE A 148 -17.06 4.19 2.94
C ILE A 148 -16.84 3.31 4.16
N GLY A 149 -15.60 2.89 4.45
CA GLY A 149 -15.28 2.14 5.66
C GLY A 149 -15.66 2.91 6.93
N TRP A 150 -15.35 4.20 6.95
CA TRP A 150 -15.73 5.11 8.02
C TRP A 150 -17.27 5.29 8.12
N LEU A 151 -17.96 5.42 6.99
CA LEU A 151 -19.43 5.53 6.93
C LEU A 151 -20.15 4.23 7.31
N ILE A 152 -19.55 3.06 7.05
CA ILE A 152 -20.08 1.76 7.50
C ILE A 152 -19.93 1.62 9.02
N GLU A 153 -18.79 1.99 9.58
CA GLU A 153 -18.60 2.04 11.05
C GLU A 153 -19.56 3.05 11.70
N PHE A 154 -19.77 4.21 11.05
CA PHE A 154 -20.75 5.22 11.44
C PHE A 154 -22.19 4.65 11.41
N SER A 155 -22.60 4.03 10.30
CA SER A 155 -23.98 3.60 10.07
C SER A 155 -24.36 2.33 10.84
N THR A 156 -23.45 1.40 11.08
CA THR A 156 -23.69 0.21 11.92
C THR A 156 -23.92 0.59 13.38
N HIS A 157 -23.13 1.54 13.91
CA HIS A 157 -23.35 2.09 15.25
C HIS A 157 -24.61 2.97 15.32
N PHE A 158 -24.93 3.72 14.26
CA PHE A 158 -26.15 4.54 14.19
C PHE A 158 -27.43 3.70 14.06
N ARG A 159 -27.38 2.56 13.35
CA ARG A 159 -28.50 1.61 13.24
C ARG A 159 -28.74 0.87 14.55
N SER A 160 -27.68 0.50 15.27
CA SER A 160 -27.79 -0.01 16.64
C SER A 160 -28.41 1.01 17.61
N PHE A 161 -28.18 2.31 17.37
CA PHE A 161 -28.80 3.39 18.14
C PHE A 161 -30.25 3.68 17.73
N SER A 162 -30.56 3.61 16.43
CA SER A 162 -31.91 3.83 15.89
C SER A 162 -32.89 2.71 16.25
N PHE A 163 -32.42 1.48 16.51
CA PHE A 163 -33.30 0.39 16.96
C PHE A 163 -33.72 0.51 18.44
N SER A 164 -33.15 1.46 19.18
CA SER A 164 -33.48 1.74 20.59
C SER A 164 -34.30 3.02 20.78
N SER A 165 -34.23 3.98 19.84
CA SER A 165 -34.90 5.26 19.99
C SER A 165 -36.14 5.36 19.11
N GLU A 166 -37.28 5.12 19.76
CA GLU A 166 -38.57 5.67 19.37
C GLU A 166 -38.41 7.16 18.99
N PHE A 167 -39.03 7.52 17.88
CA PHE A 167 -38.76 8.70 17.07
C PHE A 167 -39.43 9.94 17.69
N CYS A 168 -38.74 10.65 18.59
CA CYS A 168 -39.25 11.91 19.17
C CYS A 168 -38.33 13.11 18.90
N LEU A 169 -38.94 14.16 18.35
CA LEU A 169 -38.37 15.42 17.84
C LEU A 169 -37.68 16.23 18.95
N ASN A 170 -36.35 16.10 19.10
CA ASN A 170 -35.57 17.08 19.87
C ASN A 170 -34.17 17.29 19.27
N VAL A 171 -34.10 18.19 18.29
CA VAL A 171 -32.88 18.57 17.54
C VAL A 171 -31.71 19.03 18.45
N PRO A 172 -31.92 19.78 19.55
CA PRO A 172 -30.83 20.22 20.42
C PRO A 172 -30.22 19.08 21.24
N ALA A 173 -31.04 18.16 21.74
CA ALA A 173 -30.59 16.96 22.46
C ALA A 173 -29.81 16.02 21.53
N ARG A 174 -30.28 15.87 20.28
CA ARG A 174 -29.59 15.11 19.22
C ARG A 174 -28.18 15.63 18.97
N TRP A 175 -27.98 16.96 18.94
CA TRP A 175 -26.66 17.57 18.72
C TRP A 175 -25.67 17.30 19.86
N GLN A 176 -26.13 17.38 21.11
CA GLN A 176 -25.32 17.07 22.30
C GLN A 176 -24.86 15.60 22.30
N THR A 177 -25.78 14.67 21.99
CA THR A 177 -25.47 13.25 21.88
C THR A 177 -24.54 12.96 20.70
N ILE A 178 -24.74 13.59 19.54
CA ILE A 178 -23.85 13.49 18.37
C ILE A 178 -22.44 13.98 18.73
N ARG A 179 -22.31 15.10 19.46
CA ARG A 179 -21.00 15.65 19.86
C ARG A 179 -20.28 14.75 20.86
N GLY A 180 -20.99 14.23 21.86
CA GLY A 180 -20.44 13.27 22.83
C GLY A 180 -19.99 11.97 22.14
N TRP A 181 -20.79 11.49 21.19
CA TRP A 181 -20.46 10.32 20.38
C TRP A 181 -19.28 10.55 19.44
N PHE A 182 -19.21 11.71 18.76
CA PHE A 182 -18.07 12.08 17.92
C PHE A 182 -16.78 12.14 18.73
N ASN A 183 -16.83 12.69 19.95
CA ASN A 183 -15.69 12.70 20.86
C ASN A 183 -15.26 11.28 21.25
N ASN A 184 -16.21 10.36 21.47
CA ASN A 184 -15.90 8.96 21.76
C ASN A 184 -15.34 8.21 20.54
N LEU A 185 -15.89 8.42 19.35
CA LEU A 185 -15.32 7.89 18.11
C LEU A 185 -13.90 8.41 17.87
N LEU A 186 -13.70 9.73 18.03
CA LEU A 186 -12.40 10.34 17.87
C LEU A 186 -11.41 9.76 18.88
N LYS A 187 -11.81 9.55 20.13
CA LYS A 187 -10.99 8.89 21.15
C LYS A 187 -10.64 7.44 20.79
N THR A 188 -11.57 6.70 20.22
CA THR A 188 -11.34 5.32 19.75
C THR A 188 -10.39 5.29 18.55
N LEU A 189 -10.59 6.16 17.56
CA LEU A 189 -9.68 6.32 16.43
C LEU A 189 -8.28 6.74 16.89
N TRP A 190 -8.20 7.66 17.86
CA TRP A 190 -6.93 8.12 18.41
C TRP A 190 -6.14 7.03 19.13
N ARG A 191 -6.81 6.05 19.74
CA ARG A 191 -6.16 4.89 20.38
C ARG A 191 -5.78 3.79 19.39
N ARG A 192 -6.46 3.69 18.25
CA ARG A 192 -6.28 2.61 17.26
C ARG A 192 -5.04 2.80 16.39
N PHE A 193 -4.57 4.04 16.24
CA PHE A 193 -3.45 4.36 15.37
C PHE A 193 -2.30 5.04 16.12
N ARG A 194 -1.08 4.65 15.75
CA ARG A 194 0.14 5.38 16.12
C ARG A 194 0.30 6.58 15.19
N TRP A 195 -0.19 7.75 15.62
CA TRP A 195 -0.28 8.95 14.80
C TRP A 195 1.03 9.41 14.15
N GLY A 196 2.19 9.15 14.77
CA GLY A 196 3.49 9.44 14.14
C GLY A 196 3.68 8.68 12.83
N PHE A 197 3.30 7.39 12.80
CA PHE A 197 3.35 6.57 11.59
C PHE A 197 2.25 6.95 10.58
N VAL A 198 1.06 7.35 11.05
CA VAL A 198 0.00 7.86 10.16
C VAL A 198 0.48 9.12 9.43
N LEU A 199 1.06 10.07 10.16
CA LEU A 199 1.59 11.31 9.59
C LEU A 199 2.72 11.01 8.61
N ALA A 200 3.67 10.15 8.98
CA ALA A 200 4.74 9.72 8.08
C ALA A 200 4.19 9.05 6.80
N GLY A 201 3.17 8.20 6.93
CA GLY A 201 2.48 7.54 5.82
C GLY A 201 1.85 8.53 4.85
N PHE A 202 1.12 9.53 5.35
CA PHE A 202 0.53 10.58 4.52
C PHE A 202 1.58 11.50 3.89
N THR A 203 2.64 11.86 4.61
CA THR A 203 3.75 12.64 4.06
C THR A 203 4.42 11.90 2.90
N ALA A 204 4.73 10.61 3.08
CA ALA A 204 5.31 9.79 2.01
C ALA A 204 4.34 9.63 0.82
N LEU A 205 3.03 9.48 1.08
CA LEU A 205 2.01 9.42 0.04
C LEU A 205 1.92 10.71 -0.78
N ALA A 206 1.98 11.87 -0.11
CA ALA A 206 1.99 13.17 -0.76
C ALA A 206 3.26 13.32 -1.62
N MET A 207 4.42 12.89 -1.12
CA MET A 207 5.66 12.87 -1.88
C MET A 207 5.57 11.96 -3.12
N ALA A 208 4.91 10.80 -3.01
CA ALA A 208 4.67 9.93 -4.17
C ALA A 208 3.81 10.63 -5.23
N ALA A 209 2.71 11.27 -4.80
CA ALA A 209 1.84 12.02 -5.71
C ALA A 209 2.55 13.20 -6.39
N ILE A 210 3.40 13.92 -5.64
CA ILE A 210 4.22 15.01 -6.18
C ILE A 210 5.24 14.46 -7.18
N SER A 211 5.91 13.35 -6.86
CA SER A 211 6.92 12.74 -7.72
C SER A 211 6.32 12.34 -9.07
N TRP A 212 5.15 11.70 -9.04
CA TRP A 212 4.41 11.37 -10.26
C TRP A 212 4.05 12.61 -11.09
N LYS A 213 3.63 13.71 -10.43
CA LYS A 213 3.20 14.93 -11.12
C LYS A 213 4.37 15.72 -11.74
N LEU A 214 5.58 15.56 -11.20
CA LEU A 214 6.82 16.19 -11.67
C LEU A 214 7.59 15.34 -12.68
N GLU A 215 7.11 14.13 -12.94
CA GLU A 215 7.68 13.22 -13.94
C GLU A 215 7.66 13.87 -15.34
N SER A 216 8.83 13.95 -15.95
CA SER A 216 9.02 14.37 -17.35
C SER A 216 9.93 13.37 -18.05
N SER A 217 10.00 13.38 -19.38
CA SER A 217 10.85 12.45 -20.13
C SER A 217 12.33 12.49 -19.72
N GLU A 218 12.85 13.67 -19.40
CA GLU A 218 14.25 13.88 -19.00
C GLU A 218 14.53 13.46 -17.55
N SER A 219 13.53 13.62 -16.68
CA SER A 219 13.65 13.39 -15.23
C SER A 219 12.98 12.11 -14.75
N TYR A 220 12.51 11.27 -15.69
CA TYR A 220 11.75 10.05 -15.44
C TYR A 220 12.42 9.15 -14.40
N TRP A 221 13.69 8.79 -14.65
CA TRP A 221 14.43 7.88 -13.79
C TRP A 221 14.55 8.37 -12.33
N ILE A 222 14.58 9.68 -12.09
CA ILE A 222 14.66 10.26 -10.73
C ILE A 222 13.28 10.18 -10.08
N TRP A 223 12.28 10.79 -10.72
CA TRP A 223 10.96 10.96 -10.11
C TRP A 223 10.20 9.65 -10.00
N HIS A 224 10.36 8.77 -10.97
CA HIS A 224 9.74 7.45 -10.94
C HIS A 224 10.40 6.54 -9.89
N SER A 225 11.73 6.59 -9.75
CA SER A 225 12.42 5.90 -8.63
C SER A 225 11.99 6.46 -7.27
N LEU A 226 11.84 7.79 -7.16
CA LEU A 226 11.36 8.42 -5.93
C LEU A 226 9.90 8.02 -5.65
N TRP A 227 9.07 7.90 -6.68
CA TRP A 227 7.70 7.39 -6.55
C TRP A 227 7.69 5.98 -5.95
N HIS A 228 8.50 5.03 -6.44
CA HIS A 228 8.61 3.68 -5.88
C HIS A 228 8.98 3.71 -4.39
N VAL A 229 10.06 4.42 -4.06
CA VAL A 229 10.53 4.51 -2.67
C VAL A 229 9.45 5.09 -1.75
N THR A 230 8.82 6.19 -2.18
CA THR A 230 7.85 6.92 -1.35
C THR A 230 6.52 6.18 -1.23
N ILE A 231 6.03 5.51 -2.29
CA ILE A 231 4.75 4.77 -2.24
C ILE A 231 4.84 3.50 -1.39
N TYR A 232 5.94 2.75 -1.49
CA TYR A 232 6.17 1.58 -0.64
C TYR A 232 6.47 1.98 0.80
N SER A 233 7.21 3.08 1.02
CA SER A 233 7.42 3.63 2.37
C SER A 233 6.12 4.11 3.01
N SER A 234 5.25 4.76 2.24
CA SER A 234 3.92 5.16 2.69
C SER A 234 3.11 3.96 3.16
N SER A 235 3.07 2.90 2.34
CA SER A 235 2.40 1.64 2.68
C SER A 235 2.96 1.03 3.95
N PHE A 236 4.29 0.97 4.09
CA PHE A 236 4.96 0.47 5.30
C PHE A 236 4.57 1.25 6.55
N PHE A 237 4.61 2.58 6.50
CA PHE A 237 4.24 3.41 7.65
C PHE A 237 2.77 3.26 8.01
N PHE A 238 1.87 3.19 7.02
CA PHE A 238 0.46 2.89 7.29
C PHE A 238 0.28 1.54 7.96
N LEU A 239 0.94 0.50 7.47
CA LEU A 239 0.92 -0.83 8.07
C LEU A 239 1.44 -0.84 9.53
N CYS A 240 2.52 -0.10 9.80
CA CYS A 240 3.07 0.12 11.15
C CYS A 240 2.18 0.98 12.06
N SER A 241 1.29 1.79 11.47
CA SER A 241 0.43 2.70 12.22
C SER A 241 -0.71 1.98 12.94
N LYS A 242 -1.13 0.82 12.43
CA LYS A 242 -2.23 0.03 12.99
C LYS A 242 -1.78 -0.63 14.29
N VAL A 243 -2.48 -0.34 15.39
CA VAL A 243 -2.25 -1.01 16.68
C VAL A 243 -2.97 -2.35 16.66
N ASP A 244 -2.23 -3.46 16.69
CA ASP A 244 -2.83 -4.78 16.84
C ASP A 244 -3.44 -4.92 18.23
N THR A 245 -4.76 -5.16 18.26
CA THR A 245 -5.50 -5.47 19.49
C THR A 245 -5.19 -6.88 20.02
N VAL A 246 -4.52 -7.71 19.23
CA VAL A 246 -4.23 -9.13 19.52
C VAL A 246 -3.28 -9.31 20.73
N ASN A 247 -2.47 -8.31 21.08
CA ASN A 247 -1.58 -8.40 22.24
C ASN A 247 -2.24 -8.10 23.59
N SER A 248 -3.51 -7.67 23.63
CA SER A 248 -4.23 -7.47 24.90
C SER A 248 -5.04 -8.67 25.36
N GLU A 249 -5.34 -9.65 24.50
CA GLU A 249 -6.02 -10.89 24.90
C GLU A 249 -5.04 -12.05 25.17
N ASN A 250 -3.87 -12.08 24.51
CA ASN A 250 -2.84 -13.11 24.78
C ASN A 250 -2.01 -12.88 26.06
N GLN A 251 -2.33 -11.86 26.85
CA GLN A 251 -1.73 -11.60 28.16
C GLN A 251 -2.69 -11.81 29.35
N ARG A 252 -3.85 -12.46 29.13
CA ARG A 252 -4.65 -12.99 30.24
C ARG A 252 -4.29 -14.47 30.42
N SER A 253 -3.60 -14.72 31.53
CA SER A 253 -3.16 -16.01 32.09
C SER A 253 -3.85 -17.27 31.54
N PRO A 254 -3.12 -18.34 31.16
CA PRO A 254 -3.71 -19.65 30.96
C PRO A 254 -4.00 -20.27 32.33
N ASP A 255 -5.13 -19.90 32.93
CA ASP A 255 -5.59 -20.53 34.17
C ASP A 255 -6.04 -21.97 33.90
N GLY A 256 -5.23 -22.92 34.34
CA GLY A 256 -5.68 -24.02 35.20
C GLY A 256 -6.36 -25.25 34.58
N ASN A 257 -6.76 -25.26 33.31
CA ASN A 257 -7.61 -26.38 32.79
C ASN A 257 -6.88 -27.48 31.99
N TYR A 258 -5.55 -27.40 31.82
CA TYR A 258 -4.79 -28.45 31.12
C TYR A 258 -4.24 -29.56 32.05
N ALA A 259 -4.46 -29.47 33.37
CA ALA A 259 -3.95 -30.44 34.33
C ALA A 259 -4.95 -31.56 34.70
N LEU A 260 -6.23 -31.45 34.33
CA LEU A 260 -7.26 -32.40 34.76
C LEU A 260 -7.54 -33.56 33.79
N THR A 261 -7.04 -33.51 32.55
CA THR A 261 -7.24 -34.59 31.56
C THR A 261 -6.10 -35.63 31.52
N ARG A 262 -5.11 -35.53 32.43
CA ARG A 262 -3.99 -36.49 32.52
C ARG A 262 -4.05 -37.43 33.72
N GLN A 263 -4.96 -37.22 34.67
CA GLN A 263 -5.03 -38.01 35.91
C GLN A 263 -6.02 -39.20 35.88
N ASP A 264 -6.92 -39.29 34.90
CA ASP A 264 -7.93 -40.36 34.84
C ASP A 264 -7.58 -41.54 33.91
N SER A 265 -6.35 -41.63 33.40
CA SER A 265 -5.95 -42.69 32.45
C SER A 265 -5.17 -43.87 33.08
N PHE A 266 -4.94 -43.87 34.39
CA PHE A 266 -4.21 -44.95 35.06
C PHE A 266 -4.86 -45.32 36.40
N ALA A 267 -5.97 -46.07 36.35
CA ALA A 267 -6.37 -47.03 37.39
C ALA A 267 -7.59 -47.85 36.92
N ARG A 268 -7.36 -48.89 36.11
CA ARG A 268 -8.19 -50.11 36.10
C ARG A 268 -7.48 -51.24 35.36
N GLY A 269 -6.93 -52.17 36.12
CA GLY A 269 -6.33 -53.40 35.60
C GLY A 269 -5.42 -54.07 36.61
N GLU A 270 -6.02 -54.98 37.39
CA GLU A 270 -5.45 -56.00 38.30
C GLU A 270 -4.97 -55.55 39.69
#